data_AF-A0A418WC33-F1
#
_entry.id   AF-A0A418WC33-F1
#
_cell.length_a   1.000
_cell.length_b   1.000
_cell.length_c   1.000
_cell.angle_alpha   90.00
_cell.angle_beta   90.00
_cell.angle_gamma   90.00
#
_symmetry.space_group_name_H-M   'P 1'
#
loop_
_entity.id
_entity.type
_entity.pdbx_description
1 polymer ?
#
loop_
_entity_poly.entity_id
_entity_poly.type
_entity_poly.pdbx_seq_one_letter_code
_entity_poly.pdbx_strand_id
1 'polypeptide(L)'
;MVCPQSRGPCRLAPGRRRSLRPRRVSPGHGCRIASILRRKVPSPPRHEHLGHYSRQPVQRQVAYLSTAEIDLDALEDRLVRRAGLLVAARWINRILQRIDLIALLPNMGRVQGTIDGIELRASVVKPWVIIYEYREAEDLIVIRRIVDTRRDLQSIL
;
A
#
# COMPACT_ATOMS: atom_id res chain seq x y z
N MET A 1 -36.86 51.16 -23.70
CA MET A 1 -38.25 50.65 -23.55
C MET A 1 -38.27 49.61 -22.43
N VAL A 2 -38.90 50.00 -21.32
CA VAL A 2 -39.76 49.22 -20.40
C VAL A 2 -39.30 47.81 -19.93
N CYS A 3 -38.86 47.74 -18.67
CA CYS A 3 -39.22 46.64 -17.75
C CYS A 3 -40.64 46.90 -17.19
N PRO A 4 -41.40 45.87 -16.76
CA PRO A 4 -41.60 45.74 -15.30
C PRO A 4 -41.75 44.28 -14.79
N GLN A 5 -41.15 43.94 -13.64
CA GLN A 5 -41.77 43.78 -12.30
C GLN A 5 -42.79 42.62 -12.19
N SER A 6 -42.60 41.61 -11.33
CA SER A 6 -43.02 41.58 -9.90
C SER A 6 -43.48 40.12 -9.62
N ARG A 7 -43.46 39.46 -8.45
CA ARG A 7 -43.62 39.79 -7.02
C ARG A 7 -43.01 38.64 -6.18
N GLY A 8 -42.38 38.94 -5.04
CA GLY A 8 -42.10 37.98 -3.96
C GLY A 8 -43.36 37.64 -3.14
N PRO A 9 -43.31 37.47 -1.80
CA PRO A 9 -42.28 36.94 -0.89
C PRO A 9 -42.87 35.93 0.16
N CYS A 10 -42.10 35.61 1.22
CA CYS A 10 -42.54 35.07 2.53
C CYS A 10 -42.90 33.55 2.59
N ARG A 11 -42.61 32.78 3.65
CA ARG A 11 -42.56 33.09 5.09
C ARG A 11 -41.84 31.98 5.91
N LEU A 12 -41.37 32.40 7.07
CA LEU A 12 -40.59 31.73 8.12
C LEU A 12 -41.31 30.67 8.97
N ALA A 13 -40.56 29.59 9.29
CA ALA A 13 -40.29 29.02 10.63
C ALA A 13 -41.43 28.34 11.46
N PRO A 14 -41.18 27.81 12.70
CA PRO A 14 -40.06 27.03 13.29
C PRO A 14 -40.55 25.73 14.02
N GLY A 15 -39.66 24.83 14.47
CA GLY A 15 -40.10 23.69 15.31
C GLY A 15 -39.05 22.78 15.96
N ARG A 16 -38.57 23.19 17.16
CA ARG A 16 -38.25 22.40 18.38
C ARG A 16 -37.30 21.17 18.26
N ARG A 17 -36.05 21.23 18.79
CA ARG A 17 -35.56 21.10 20.20
C ARG A 17 -35.50 19.67 20.78
N ARG A 18 -34.24 19.27 21.09
CA ARG A 18 -33.74 18.43 22.23
C ARG A 18 -34.13 16.93 22.18
N SER A 19 -33.33 15.95 22.63
CA SER A 19 -32.33 15.93 23.70
C SER A 19 -31.25 14.86 23.52
N LEU A 20 -30.01 15.22 23.86
CA LEU A 20 -28.94 14.34 24.32
C LEU A 20 -29.29 13.74 25.69
N ARG A 21 -29.06 12.43 25.89
CA ARG A 21 -28.78 11.76 27.19
C ARG A 21 -28.56 10.23 26.98
N PRO A 22 -27.96 9.48 27.93
CA PRO A 22 -26.52 9.22 27.97
C PRO A 22 -26.16 7.72 27.88
N ARG A 23 -24.85 7.46 27.71
CA ARG A 23 -24.22 6.14 27.82
C ARG A 23 -24.51 5.50 29.18
N ARG A 24 -25.04 4.27 29.18
CA ARG A 24 -24.99 3.37 30.34
C ARG A 24 -23.59 2.77 30.45
N VAL A 25 -22.95 3.01 31.58
CA VAL A 25 -21.76 2.29 32.04
C VAL A 25 -22.26 1.20 32.98
N SER A 26 -21.93 -0.05 32.69
CA SER A 26 -22.24 -1.19 33.56
C SER A 26 -21.20 -1.30 34.69
N PRO A 27 -21.64 -1.57 35.93
CA PRO A 27 -20.75 -1.72 37.08
C PRO A 27 -20.17 -3.14 37.20
N GLY A 28 -19.07 -3.20 37.96
CA GLY A 28 -18.07 -4.26 37.96
C GLY A 28 -18.54 -5.67 38.30
N HIS A 29 -17.83 -6.63 37.74
CA HIS A 29 -17.71 -7.98 38.26
C HIS A 29 -16.27 -8.17 38.72
N GLY A 30 -16.06 -8.16 40.03
CA GLY A 30 -14.82 -8.59 40.65
C GLY A 30 -14.70 -10.10 40.54
N CYS A 31 -13.96 -10.58 39.54
CA CYS A 31 -13.48 -11.96 39.51
C CYS A 31 -12.16 -12.01 40.29
N ARG A 32 -12.25 -12.37 41.58
CA ARG A 32 -11.12 -12.90 42.34
C ARG A 32 -10.88 -14.33 41.86
N ILE A 33 -9.89 -14.53 40.99
CA ILE A 33 -9.32 -15.86 40.75
C ILE A 33 -7.96 -15.92 41.44
N ALA A 34 -7.85 -16.96 42.26
CA ALA A 34 -6.75 -17.29 43.13
C ALA A 34 -5.41 -17.37 42.39
N SER A 35 -4.41 -16.74 43.00
CA SER A 35 -2.99 -16.90 42.72
C SER A 35 -2.54 -18.32 43.08
N ILE A 36 -2.51 -19.21 42.09
CA ILE A 36 -1.92 -20.54 42.21
C ILE A 36 -0.46 -20.49 41.71
N LEU A 37 0.46 -20.60 42.67
CA LEU A 37 1.78 -21.26 42.61
C LEU A 37 2.47 -21.34 41.24
N ARG A 38 3.28 -20.33 40.89
CA ARG A 38 4.35 -20.51 39.89
C ARG A 38 5.52 -21.23 40.55
N ARG A 39 5.57 -22.56 40.39
CA ARG A 39 6.80 -23.33 40.61
C ARG A 39 7.88 -22.81 39.67
N LYS A 40 9.04 -22.50 40.24
CA LYS A 40 10.26 -22.04 39.57
C LYS A 40 10.80 -23.18 38.70
N VAL A 41 10.55 -23.14 37.39
CA VAL A 41 11.22 -24.03 36.43
C VAL A 41 12.61 -23.45 36.17
N PRO A 42 13.72 -24.16 36.47
CA PRO A 42 15.03 -23.70 36.06
C PRO A 42 15.12 -23.81 34.53
N SER A 43 15.40 -22.69 33.88
CA SER A 43 15.72 -22.63 32.45
C SER A 43 16.96 -23.50 32.17
N PRO A 44 17.00 -24.31 31.11
CA PRO A 44 18.26 -24.90 30.65
C PRO A 44 19.20 -23.79 30.15
N PRO A 45 20.53 -23.96 30.26
CA PRO A 45 21.49 -23.00 29.74
C PRO A 45 21.29 -22.86 28.23
N ARG A 46 21.01 -21.65 27.76
CA ARG A 46 20.95 -21.37 26.32
C ARG A 46 22.36 -21.44 25.78
N HIS A 47 22.60 -22.42 24.91
CA HIS A 47 23.82 -22.56 24.13
C HIS A 47 24.16 -21.23 23.44
N GLU A 48 25.25 -20.62 23.91
CA GLU A 48 26.07 -19.72 23.10
C GLU A 48 26.63 -20.55 21.95
N HIS A 49 26.11 -20.35 20.74
CA HIS A 49 26.79 -20.48 19.43
C HIS A 49 25.73 -20.69 18.35
N LEU A 50 25.28 -19.59 17.75
CA LEU A 50 24.91 -19.60 16.34
C LEU A 50 25.62 -18.42 15.69
N GLY A 51 26.63 -18.76 14.89
CA GLY A 51 27.43 -17.81 14.16
C GLY A 51 26.56 -16.83 13.38
N HIS A 52 27.05 -15.60 13.33
CA HIS A 52 26.58 -14.55 12.46
C HIS A 52 26.66 -14.99 10.99
N TYR A 53 25.66 -15.74 10.50
CA TYR A 53 25.36 -15.79 9.07
C TYR A 53 24.68 -14.48 8.68
N SER A 54 25.44 -13.39 8.64
CA SER A 54 25.07 -12.24 7.84
C SER A 54 25.26 -12.63 6.37
N ARG A 55 24.34 -13.45 5.85
CA ARG A 55 24.13 -13.60 4.41
C ARG A 55 23.54 -12.26 3.98
N GLN A 56 24.42 -11.30 3.64
CA GLN A 56 23.97 -10.04 3.06
C GLN A 56 23.11 -10.41 1.85
N PRO A 57 21.85 -9.94 1.77
CA PRO A 57 21.06 -10.20 0.59
C PRO A 57 21.75 -9.46 -0.56
N VAL A 58 22.29 -10.22 -1.51
CA VAL A 58 22.85 -9.67 -2.74
C VAL A 58 21.70 -8.97 -3.44
N GLN A 59 21.76 -7.64 -3.49
CA GLN A 59 20.74 -6.84 -4.15
C GLN A 59 20.93 -7.00 -5.65
N ARG A 60 19.88 -7.49 -6.31
CA ARG A 60 19.87 -7.72 -7.76
C ARG A 60 19.89 -6.41 -8.51
N GLN A 61 20.47 -6.44 -9.71
CA GLN A 61 20.42 -5.30 -10.60
C GLN A 61 18.96 -5.04 -11.01
N VAL A 62 18.62 -3.77 -11.23
CA VAL A 62 17.30 -3.36 -11.69
C VAL A 62 17.46 -2.55 -12.97
N ALA A 63 16.79 -2.98 -14.03
CA ALA A 63 16.64 -2.24 -15.27
C ALA A 63 15.17 -1.90 -15.51
N TYR A 64 14.93 -0.77 -16.17
CA TYR A 64 13.61 -0.32 -16.56
C TYR A 64 13.49 -0.43 -18.08
N LEU A 65 12.36 -0.94 -18.57
CA LEU A 65 11.98 -0.68 -19.96
C LEU A 65 11.52 0.78 -20.08
N SER A 66 11.71 1.36 -21.26
CA SER A 66 11.28 2.74 -21.55
C SER A 66 9.80 2.98 -21.24
N THR A 67 8.96 1.95 -21.42
CA THR A 67 7.54 2.02 -21.05
C THR A 67 7.32 2.17 -19.54
N ALA A 68 8.16 1.56 -18.70
CA ALA A 68 8.07 1.70 -17.25
C ALA A 68 8.52 3.08 -16.77
N GLU A 69 9.53 3.66 -17.43
CA GLU A 69 9.98 5.04 -17.16
C GLU A 69 8.85 6.03 -17.50
N ILE A 70 8.25 5.90 -18.69
CA ILE A 70 7.10 6.72 -19.10
C ILE A 70 5.92 6.56 -18.13
N ASP A 71 5.65 5.35 -17.64
CA ASP A 71 4.60 5.10 -16.67
C ASP A 71 4.86 5.84 -15.33
N LEU A 72 6.11 5.85 -14.85
CA LEU A 72 6.51 6.57 -13.63
C LEU A 72 6.35 8.07 -13.78
N ASP A 73 6.87 8.64 -14.87
CA ASP A 73 6.77 10.07 -15.16
C ASP A 73 5.30 10.50 -15.24
N ALA A 74 4.49 9.78 -16.02
CA ALA A 74 3.07 10.06 -16.18
C ALA A 74 2.28 9.91 -14.86
N LEU A 75 2.72 9.02 -13.97
CA LEU A 75 2.15 8.86 -12.64
C LEU A 75 2.51 10.04 -11.73
N GLU A 76 3.79 10.41 -11.66
CA GLU A 76 4.26 11.52 -10.84
C GLU A 76 3.53 12.81 -11.24
N ASP A 77 3.55 13.14 -12.53
CA ASP A 77 2.87 14.28 -13.12
C ASP A 77 1.40 14.38 -12.70
N ARG A 78 0.70 13.25 -12.75
CA ARG A 78 -0.71 13.16 -12.39
C ARG A 78 -0.93 13.36 -10.90
N LEU A 79 -0.07 12.79 -10.07
CA LEU A 79 -0.13 12.95 -8.62
C LEU A 79 0.16 14.40 -8.21
N VAL A 80 1.16 15.04 -8.83
CA VAL A 80 1.49 16.46 -8.63
C VAL A 80 0.28 17.32 -8.97
N ARG A 81 -0.30 17.15 -10.17
CA ARG A 81 -1.48 17.92 -10.61
C ARG A 81 -2.69 17.74 -9.71
N ARG A 82 -2.89 16.54 -9.15
CA ARG A 82 -4.10 16.21 -8.37
C ARG A 82 -3.99 16.51 -6.87
N ALA A 83 -2.82 16.27 -6.28
CA ALA A 83 -2.65 16.23 -4.83
C ALA A 83 -1.42 17.00 -4.33
N GLY A 84 -0.63 17.59 -5.24
CA GLY A 84 0.57 18.35 -4.92
C GLY A 84 1.83 17.49 -4.76
N LEU A 85 2.97 18.19 -4.78
CA LEU A 85 4.31 17.59 -4.86
C LEU A 85 4.62 16.63 -3.71
N LEU A 86 4.28 16.99 -2.47
CA LEU A 86 4.59 16.16 -1.30
C LEU A 86 3.86 14.80 -1.33
N VAL A 87 2.62 14.79 -1.83
CA VAL A 87 1.84 13.56 -1.96
C VAL A 87 2.39 12.70 -3.09
N ALA A 88 2.78 13.32 -4.21
CA ALA A 88 3.43 12.64 -5.32
C ALA A 88 4.73 11.95 -4.88
N ALA A 89 5.65 12.69 -4.27
CA ALA A 89 6.93 12.17 -3.78
C ALA A 89 6.74 10.99 -2.81
N ARG A 90 5.76 11.07 -1.90
CA ARG A 90 5.46 9.96 -0.97
C ARG A 90 5.04 8.69 -1.70
N TRP A 91 4.23 8.81 -2.74
CA TRP A 91 3.76 7.66 -3.50
C TRP A 91 4.83 7.09 -4.42
N ILE A 92 5.60 7.95 -5.10
CA ILE A 92 6.76 7.52 -5.90
C ILE A 92 7.76 6.77 -5.03
N ASN A 93 8.12 7.30 -3.87
CA ASN A 93 9.01 6.62 -2.92
C ASN A 93 8.46 5.24 -2.49
N ARG A 94 7.15 5.11 -2.32
CA ARG A 94 6.54 3.81 -1.96
C ARG A 94 6.63 2.79 -3.10
N ILE A 95 6.57 3.23 -4.35
CA ILE A 95 6.76 2.38 -5.52
C ILE A 95 8.23 1.95 -5.62
N LEU A 96 9.17 2.90 -5.49
CA LEU A 96 10.61 2.62 -5.52
C LEU A 96 11.02 1.65 -4.41
N GLN A 97 10.55 1.86 -3.18
CA GLN A 97 10.77 0.91 -2.07
C GLN A 97 10.23 -0.50 -2.35
N ARG A 98 9.13 -0.60 -3.13
CA ARG A 98 8.63 -1.90 -3.55
C ARG A 98 9.55 -2.54 -4.57
N ILE A 99 10.13 -1.77 -5.49
CA ILE A 99 11.12 -2.24 -6.46
C ILE A 99 12.38 -2.71 -5.76
N ASP A 100 12.86 -1.98 -4.75
CA ASP A 100 13.97 -2.44 -3.91
C ASP A 100 13.67 -3.78 -3.25
N LEU A 101 12.45 -3.95 -2.73
CA LEU A 101 12.02 -5.23 -2.14
C LEU A 101 11.93 -6.35 -3.18
N ILE A 102 11.54 -6.06 -4.42
CA ILE A 102 11.55 -7.02 -5.53
C ILE A 102 12.99 -7.42 -5.86
N ALA A 103 13.94 -6.48 -5.89
CA ALA A 103 15.35 -6.79 -6.12
C ALA A 103 15.92 -7.71 -5.03
N LEU A 104 15.49 -7.54 -3.79
CA LEU A 104 15.87 -8.42 -2.68
C LEU A 104 15.17 -9.80 -2.75
N LEU A 105 13.88 -9.81 -3.10
CA LEU A 105 13.01 -10.99 -3.08
C LEU A 105 12.28 -11.14 -4.44
N PRO A 106 12.98 -11.57 -5.50
CA PRO A 106 12.44 -11.55 -6.87
C PRO A 106 11.22 -12.45 -7.06
N ASN A 107 11.11 -13.50 -6.26
CA ASN A 107 10.00 -14.44 -6.33
C ASN A 107 8.78 -14.01 -5.49
N MET A 108 8.79 -12.81 -4.90
CA MET A 108 7.68 -12.33 -4.05
C MET A 108 6.41 -11.99 -4.83
N GLY A 109 6.55 -11.66 -6.12
CA GLY A 109 5.42 -11.30 -6.97
C GLY A 109 4.64 -12.53 -7.40
N ARG A 110 3.34 -12.32 -7.64
CA ARG A 110 2.46 -13.35 -8.18
C ARG A 110 2.79 -13.57 -9.65
N VAL A 111 2.96 -14.82 -10.06
CA VAL A 111 3.08 -15.19 -11.47
C VAL A 111 1.79 -14.80 -12.22
N GLN A 112 1.94 -14.03 -13.29
CA GLN A 112 0.83 -13.51 -14.09
C GLN A 112 0.68 -14.23 -15.43
N GLY A 113 1.77 -14.80 -15.94
CA GLY A 113 1.78 -15.54 -17.21
C GLY A 113 3.19 -15.61 -17.78
N THR A 114 3.29 -16.05 -19.02
CA THR A 114 4.55 -16.17 -19.75
C THR A 114 4.40 -15.48 -21.10
N ILE A 115 5.34 -14.60 -21.46
CA ILE A 115 5.40 -13.95 -22.78
C ILE A 115 6.76 -14.26 -23.37
N ASP A 116 6.79 -14.81 -24.59
CA ASP A 116 8.02 -15.19 -25.30
C ASP A 116 8.96 -16.09 -24.47
N GLY A 117 8.37 -17.00 -23.66
CA GLY A 117 9.12 -17.87 -22.77
C GLY A 117 9.58 -17.22 -21.45
N ILE A 118 9.29 -15.93 -21.24
CA ILE A 118 9.68 -15.19 -20.05
C ILE A 118 8.52 -15.16 -19.05
N GLU A 119 8.76 -15.65 -17.82
CA GLU A 119 7.78 -15.59 -16.73
C GLU A 119 7.61 -14.15 -16.24
N LEU A 120 6.38 -13.64 -16.33
CA LEU A 120 6.00 -12.34 -15.80
C LEU A 120 5.41 -12.46 -14.41
N ARG A 121 5.82 -11.53 -13.55
CA ARG A 121 5.38 -11.41 -12.17
C ARG A 121 4.79 -10.04 -11.92
N ALA A 122 3.82 -10.00 -11.02
CA ALA A 122 3.14 -8.79 -10.60
C ALA A 122 3.30 -8.56 -9.09
N SER A 123 3.64 -7.33 -8.72
CA SER A 123 3.68 -6.88 -7.33
C SER A 123 2.78 -5.66 -7.14
N VAL A 124 1.95 -5.68 -6.09
CA VAL A 124 0.89 -4.66 -5.91
C VAL A 124 1.33 -3.60 -4.89
N VAL A 125 1.22 -2.33 -5.30
CA VAL A 125 1.28 -1.14 -4.43
C VAL A 125 0.01 -0.36 -4.66
N LYS A 126 -1.09 -0.73 -3.98
CA LYS A 126 -2.42 -0.19 -4.30
C LYS A 126 -2.44 1.35 -4.39
N PRO A 127 -3.00 1.93 -5.48
CA PRO A 127 -3.72 1.28 -6.58
C PRO A 127 -2.88 0.78 -7.76
N TRP A 128 -1.54 0.82 -7.70
CA TRP A 128 -0.67 0.44 -8.80
C TRP A 128 -0.20 -1.02 -8.77
N VAL A 129 0.14 -1.54 -9.94
CA VAL A 129 0.75 -2.85 -10.15
C VAL A 129 2.07 -2.66 -10.88
N ILE A 130 3.12 -3.28 -10.35
CA ILE A 130 4.45 -3.34 -10.96
C ILE A 130 4.55 -4.69 -11.65
N ILE A 131 4.72 -4.68 -12.97
CA ILE A 131 4.92 -5.88 -13.79
C ILE A 131 6.41 -5.99 -14.10
N TYR A 132 6.99 -7.14 -13.79
CA TYR A 132 8.42 -7.38 -13.95
C TYR A 132 8.72 -8.84 -14.32
N GLU A 133 9.94 -9.07 -14.80
CA GLU A 133 10.53 -10.39 -14.98
C GLU A 133 11.82 -10.48 -14.17
N TYR A 134 12.16 -11.69 -13.74
CA TYR A 134 13.43 -11.98 -13.08
C TYR A 134 14.27 -12.88 -13.99
N ARG A 135 15.41 -12.37 -14.43
CA ARG A 135 16.39 -13.10 -15.22
C ARG A 135 17.46 -13.64 -14.30
N GLU A 136 17.25 -14.87 -13.83
CA GLU A 136 18.13 -15.50 -12.83
C GLU A 136 19.59 -15.63 -13.31
N ALA A 137 19.81 -15.92 -14.60
CA ALA A 137 21.15 -16.03 -15.18
C ALA A 137 21.95 -14.71 -15.17
N GLU A 138 21.26 -13.57 -15.18
CA GLU A 138 21.86 -12.22 -15.22
C GLU A 138 21.80 -11.53 -13.83
N ASP A 139 21.18 -12.16 -12.84
CA ASP A 139 20.81 -11.56 -11.55
C ASP A 139 20.11 -10.20 -11.71
N LEU A 140 19.20 -10.13 -12.70
CA LEU A 140 18.58 -8.90 -13.18
C LEU A 140 17.07 -8.92 -13.01
N ILE A 141 16.53 -7.85 -12.45
CA ILE A 141 15.09 -7.53 -12.47
C ILE A 141 14.84 -6.53 -13.58
N VAL A 142 13.94 -6.87 -14.50
CA VAL A 142 13.49 -5.95 -15.54
C VAL A 142 12.08 -5.49 -15.22
N ILE A 143 11.92 -4.22 -14.88
CA ILE A 143 10.62 -3.59 -14.67
C ILE A 143 10.04 -3.25 -16.04
N ARG A 144 8.94 -3.91 -16.40
CA ARG A 144 8.30 -3.74 -17.71
C ARG A 144 7.30 -2.60 -17.72
N ARG A 145 6.40 -2.55 -16.73
CA ARG A 145 5.28 -1.60 -16.65
C ARG A 145 4.92 -1.27 -15.20
N ILE A 146 4.40 -0.07 -14.97
CA ILE A 146 3.84 0.37 -13.69
C ILE A 146 2.44 0.93 -13.95
N VAL A 147 1.42 0.14 -13.62
CA VAL A 147 0.06 0.33 -14.13
C VAL A 147 -0.90 0.78 -13.04
N ASP A 148 -1.80 1.73 -13.31
CA ASP A 148 -2.86 2.15 -12.38
C ASP A 148 -4.10 1.25 -12.54
N THR A 149 -4.32 0.34 -11.60
CA THR A 149 -5.46 -0.61 -11.66
C THR A 149 -6.82 0.07 -11.64
N ARG A 150 -6.94 1.36 -11.33
CA ARG A 150 -8.23 2.05 -11.40
C ARG A 150 -8.61 2.45 -12.82
N ARG A 151 -7.63 2.52 -13.72
CA ARG A 151 -7.79 3.07 -15.07
C ARG A 151 -7.52 2.03 -16.14
N ASP A 152 -6.56 1.16 -15.87
CA ASP A 152 -5.93 0.35 -16.89
C ASP A 152 -6.25 -1.15 -16.72
N LEU A 153 -7.31 -1.49 -15.96
CA LEU A 153 -7.74 -2.89 -15.78
C LEU A 153 -8.06 -3.60 -17.10
N GLN A 154 -8.38 -2.84 -18.16
CA GLN A 154 -8.61 -3.40 -19.50
C GLN A 154 -7.33 -3.61 -20.33
N SER A 155 -6.18 -3.08 -19.90
CA SER A 155 -4.90 -3.20 -20.62
C SER A 155 -3.89 -4.14 -19.96
N ILE A 156 -4.29 -4.84 -18.88
CA ILE A 156 -3.42 -5.74 -18.09
C ILE A 156 -3.66 -7.23 -18.46
N LEU A 157 -4.57 -7.51 -19.42
CA LEU A 157 -4.90 -8.85 -19.91
C LEU A 157 -4.61 -8.98 -21.40
#